data_AF-A0A1G2BFG9-F1
#
_entry.id   AF-A0A1G2BFG9-F1
#
_cell.length_a   1.000
_cell.length_b   1.000
_cell.length_c   1.000
_cell.angle_alpha   90.00
_cell.angle_beta   90.00
_cell.angle_gamma   90.00
#
_symmetry.space_group_name_H-M   'P 1'
#
loop_
_entity.id
_entity.type
_entity.pdbx_description
1 polymer ?
#
loop_
_entity_poly.entity_id
_entity_poly.type
_entity_poly.pdbx_seq_one_letter_code
_entity_poly.pdbx_strand_id
1 'polypeptide(L)'
;MFPQAEADRLLEKARARSFLTENEILYIFSNLEDYIDDFEKWLQSVEEQGLEIIAPDGAPTVGVAAAMAKSSGAAENKTTTGGGGILDQVQRSRQRKKGFDLGDIAGDSIQMYLREIGKVSLLSGEEEVKLAKLKEQDDPEAKRKLIEANLRLVVSIAKKFTGRSLSLLDLIQEGNVGLFRAVEKFDYRKGYKFSTYATWWIRQAITRSLADQSRTIRIPVHMVETINKFTQIERSLIQILGREPLPEEISAEMNLALDKVLHIIKISQDTVSLETSVGDDDSEDSTLGDFIEDVKTIGPSQVAGLQILRDHVREAITALPPREQKILEMRFGLVDGVSHTLEEVGQEFGVTRERIRQIEAKALQTIKDREEIMDKLNDY
;
A
#
# COMPACT_ATOMS: atom_id res chain seq x y z
N MET A 1 2.79 22.92 3.49
CA MET A 1 2.39 24.23 2.92
C MET A 1 1.01 24.03 2.29
N PHE A 2 0.01 24.82 2.68
CA PHE A 2 -1.37 24.64 2.20
C PHE A 2 -1.44 24.82 0.66
N PRO A 3 -2.05 23.89 -0.10
CA PRO A 3 -2.16 24.00 -1.56
C PRO A 3 -3.24 25.01 -1.96
N GLN A 4 -2.99 26.30 -1.71
CA GLN A 4 -3.94 27.39 -1.90
C GLN A 4 -4.50 27.45 -3.34
N ALA A 5 -3.61 27.34 -4.33
CA ALA A 5 -3.99 27.44 -5.74
C ALA A 5 -4.89 26.29 -6.23
N GLU A 6 -4.75 25.10 -5.66
CA GLU A 6 -5.59 23.95 -5.99
C GLU A 6 -6.93 24.03 -5.25
N ALA A 7 -6.92 24.48 -3.99
CA ALA A 7 -8.10 24.73 -3.19
C ALA A 7 -9.02 25.81 -3.80
N ASP A 8 -8.44 26.87 -4.37
CA ASP A 8 -9.18 27.95 -5.05
C ASP A 8 -9.79 27.46 -6.37
N ARG A 9 -9.04 26.66 -7.15
CA ARG A 9 -9.58 26.00 -8.36
C ARG A 9 -10.73 25.05 -8.04
N LEU A 10 -10.64 24.35 -6.91
CA LEU A 10 -11.70 23.48 -6.44
C LEU A 10 -12.97 24.28 -6.12
N LEU A 11 -12.82 25.41 -5.43
CA LEU A 11 -13.93 26.31 -5.11
C LEU A 11 -14.60 26.88 -6.37
N GLU A 12 -13.83 27.29 -7.38
CA GLU A 12 -14.39 27.75 -8.66
C GLU A 12 -15.17 26.65 -9.38
N LYS A 13 -14.62 25.43 -9.44
CA LYS A 13 -15.27 24.27 -10.04
C LYS A 13 -16.52 23.86 -9.26
N ALA A 14 -16.49 23.95 -7.94
CA ALA A 14 -17.61 23.67 -7.06
C ALA A 14 -18.72 24.72 -7.19
N ARG A 15 -18.37 26.00 -7.35
CA ARG A 15 -19.34 27.09 -7.59
C ARG A 15 -20.15 26.87 -8.86
N ALA A 16 -19.56 26.28 -9.89
CA ALA A 16 -20.29 25.92 -11.11
C ALA A 16 -21.27 24.74 -10.92
N ARG A 17 -21.04 23.88 -9.92
CA ARG A 17 -21.81 22.65 -9.67
C ARG A 17 -22.72 22.73 -8.44
N SER A 18 -22.55 23.73 -7.58
CA SER A 18 -23.19 23.91 -6.27
C SER A 18 -22.90 22.81 -5.23
N PHE A 19 -22.05 21.83 -5.57
CA PHE A 19 -21.63 20.77 -4.67
C PHE A 19 -20.15 20.43 -4.86
N LEU A 20 -19.59 19.80 -3.84
CA LEU A 20 -18.20 19.39 -3.74
C LEU A 20 -18.15 17.93 -3.30
N THR A 21 -17.38 17.09 -4.01
CA THR A 21 -17.29 15.67 -3.65
C THR A 21 -16.21 15.44 -2.60
N GLU A 22 -16.47 14.54 -1.65
CA GLU A 22 -15.50 14.22 -0.58
C GLU A 22 -14.15 13.72 -1.12
N ASN A 23 -14.16 12.99 -2.24
CA ASN A 23 -12.95 12.48 -2.89
C ASN A 23 -12.11 13.62 -3.47
N GLU A 24 -12.72 14.65 -4.05
CA GLU A 24 -12.00 15.81 -4.57
C GLU A 24 -11.28 16.58 -3.45
N ILE A 25 -11.88 16.65 -2.25
CA ILE A 25 -11.27 17.30 -1.08
C ILE A 25 -10.09 16.48 -0.56
N LEU A 26 -10.29 15.19 -0.32
CA LEU A 26 -9.22 14.30 0.18
C LEU A 26 -8.04 14.22 -0.80
N TYR A 27 -8.32 14.34 -2.09
CA TYR A 27 -7.30 14.35 -3.12
C TYR A 27 -6.37 15.57 -3.03
N ILE A 28 -6.94 16.76 -2.80
CA ILE A 28 -6.15 17.99 -2.66
C ILE A 28 -5.46 18.04 -1.30
N PHE A 29 -6.11 17.51 -0.27
CA PHE A 29 -5.62 17.61 1.09
C PHE A 29 -5.04 16.28 1.62
N SER A 30 -4.00 15.77 0.94
CA SER A 30 -3.32 14.52 1.33
C SER A 30 -2.63 14.56 2.68
N ASN A 31 -2.26 15.74 3.20
CA ASN A 31 -1.52 15.90 4.46
C ASN A 31 -2.20 16.92 5.37
N LEU A 32 -3.46 16.64 5.77
CA LEU A 32 -4.25 17.50 6.66
C LEU A 32 -3.50 17.94 7.94
N GLU A 33 -2.53 17.13 8.39
CA GLU A 33 -1.73 17.37 9.59
C GLU A 33 -0.88 18.64 9.54
N ASP A 34 -0.45 19.06 8.35
CA ASP A 34 0.53 20.14 8.17
C ASP A 34 -0.10 21.53 8.06
N TYR A 35 -1.43 21.62 7.91
CA TYR A 35 -2.12 22.88 7.59
C TYR A 35 -3.58 22.93 8.12
N ILE A 36 -3.80 22.40 9.32
CA ILE A 36 -5.12 22.28 9.95
C ILE A 36 -5.86 23.63 9.98
N ASP A 37 -5.20 24.71 10.42
CA ASP A 37 -5.83 26.02 10.56
C ASP A 37 -6.27 26.62 9.21
N ASP A 38 -5.52 26.36 8.15
CA ASP A 38 -5.83 26.85 6.81
C ASP A 38 -6.90 25.99 6.13
N PHE A 39 -6.88 24.67 6.35
CA PHE A 39 -7.94 23.76 5.89
C PHE A 39 -9.29 24.07 6.54
N GLU A 40 -9.30 24.42 7.82
CA GLU A 40 -10.53 24.81 8.51
C GLU A 40 -11.07 26.15 8.03
N LYS A 41 -10.22 27.16 7.80
CA LYS A 41 -10.64 28.42 7.15
C LYS A 41 -11.22 28.17 5.77
N TRP A 42 -10.62 27.25 5.02
CA TRP A 42 -11.12 26.85 3.71
C TRP A 42 -12.49 26.17 3.81
N LEU A 43 -12.69 25.23 4.73
CA LEU A 43 -14.00 24.63 5.00
C LEU A 43 -15.06 25.66 5.39
N GLN A 44 -14.71 26.64 6.22
CA GLN A 44 -15.60 27.75 6.56
C GLN A 44 -15.97 28.56 5.32
N SER A 45 -15.02 28.84 4.43
CA SER A 45 -15.28 29.55 3.17
C SER A 45 -16.18 28.76 2.20
N VAL A 46 -16.14 27.42 2.24
CA VAL A 46 -17.04 26.54 1.48
C VAL A 46 -18.46 26.63 2.04
N GLU A 47 -18.61 26.65 3.37
CA GLU A 47 -19.90 26.73 4.06
C GLU A 47 -20.55 28.12 3.90
N GLU A 48 -19.78 29.20 4.01
CA GLU A 48 -20.25 30.58 3.76
C GLU A 48 -20.73 30.79 2.31
N GLN A 49 -20.18 30.02 1.37
CA GLN A 49 -20.61 30.04 -0.03
C GLN A 49 -21.76 29.06 -0.33
N GLY A 50 -22.27 28.34 0.68
CA GLY A 50 -23.43 27.46 0.55
C GLY A 50 -23.21 26.21 -0.30
N LEU A 51 -21.97 25.75 -0.43
CA LEU A 51 -21.62 24.57 -1.23
C LEU A 51 -21.88 23.27 -0.43
N GLU A 52 -22.62 22.33 -1.02
CA GLU A 52 -22.91 21.03 -0.38
C GLU A 52 -21.75 20.05 -0.54
N ILE A 53 -21.34 19.37 0.54
CA ILE A 53 -20.35 18.27 0.49
C ILE A 53 -21.10 16.95 0.36
N ILE A 54 -20.87 16.24 -0.74
CA ILE A 54 -21.55 14.97 -1.08
C ILE A 54 -20.53 13.82 -1.03
N ALA A 55 -20.91 12.74 -0.35
CA ALA A 55 -20.17 11.49 -0.34
C ALA A 55 -20.29 10.76 -1.71
N PRO A 56 -19.35 9.87 -2.08
CA PRO A 56 -19.34 9.21 -3.39
C PRO A 56 -20.58 8.35 -3.71
N ASP A 57 -21.39 8.04 -2.70
CA ASP A 57 -22.67 7.34 -2.76
C ASP A 57 -23.89 8.27 -2.95
N GLY A 58 -23.68 9.58 -3.09
CA GLY A 58 -24.75 10.58 -3.26
C GLY A 58 -25.47 10.94 -1.96
N ALA A 59 -25.03 10.40 -0.81
CA ALA A 59 -25.58 10.74 0.48
C ALA A 59 -24.97 12.07 0.99
N PRO A 60 -25.79 13.03 1.48
CA PRO A 60 -25.27 14.23 2.12
C PRO A 60 -24.51 13.84 3.40
N THR A 61 -23.34 14.45 3.61
CA THR A 61 -22.49 14.15 4.77
C THR A 61 -23.23 14.52 6.08
N VAL A 62 -23.14 13.65 7.09
CA VAL A 62 -23.91 13.63 8.34
C VAL A 62 -23.87 14.94 9.16
N GLY A 63 -22.93 15.84 8.86
CA GLY A 63 -22.83 17.17 9.50
C GLY A 63 -23.80 18.22 8.96
N VAL A 64 -24.07 18.26 7.64
CA VAL A 64 -24.82 19.35 6.99
C VAL A 64 -26.34 19.14 7.09
N ALA A 65 -26.79 17.88 7.02
CA ALA A 65 -28.21 17.53 7.16
C ALA A 65 -28.79 17.95 8.53
N ALA A 66 -27.97 18.00 9.58
CA ALA A 66 -28.41 18.38 10.92
C ALA A 66 -28.66 19.90 11.07
N ALA A 67 -28.05 20.75 10.22
CA ALA A 67 -28.27 22.19 10.23
C ALA A 67 -29.59 22.57 9.51
N MET A 68 -29.92 21.88 8.42
CA MET A 68 -31.14 22.10 7.63
C MET A 68 -32.40 21.50 8.26
N ALA A 69 -32.29 20.43 9.06
CA ALA A 69 -33.44 19.85 9.76
C ALA A 69 -34.03 20.76 10.86
N LYS A 70 -33.35 21.87 11.21
CA LYS A 70 -33.86 22.87 12.16
C LYS A 70 -34.60 24.04 11.51
N SER A 71 -34.60 24.16 10.17
CA SER A 71 -35.22 25.30 9.46
C SER A 71 -36.51 24.94 8.70
N SER A 72 -36.94 23.69 8.67
CA SER A 72 -38.21 23.27 8.07
C SER A 72 -39.14 22.63 9.10
N GLY A 73 -39.93 23.47 9.76
CA GLY A 73 -41.10 23.01 10.50
C GLY A 73 -42.18 22.51 9.54
N ALA A 74 -42.48 21.20 9.55
CA ALA A 74 -43.68 20.67 8.92
C ALA A 74 -44.14 19.35 9.60
N ALA A 75 -45.17 19.53 10.43
CA ALA A 75 -46.35 18.68 10.62
C ALA A 75 -46.23 17.15 10.64
N GLU A 76 -46.62 16.60 11.79
CA GLU A 76 -47.19 15.27 11.96
C GLU A 76 -48.25 14.95 10.89
N ASN A 77 -48.24 13.74 10.36
CA ASN A 77 -49.49 13.05 10.06
C ASN A 77 -49.37 11.53 10.16
N LYS A 78 -50.28 10.97 10.97
CA LYS A 78 -50.56 9.54 11.09
C LYS A 78 -51.24 9.04 9.82
N THR A 79 -50.80 7.88 9.32
CA THR A 79 -51.67 6.95 8.60
C THR A 79 -51.35 5.52 9.03
N THR A 80 -52.39 4.88 9.54
CA THR A 80 -52.51 3.46 9.82
C THR A 80 -52.73 2.68 8.53
N THR A 81 -51.98 1.59 8.32
CA THR A 81 -52.46 0.38 7.61
C THR A 81 -51.56 -0.81 7.96
N GLY A 82 -52.20 -1.95 8.22
CA GLY A 82 -51.58 -3.13 8.79
C GLY A 82 -50.80 -4.01 7.82
N GLY A 83 -50.08 -4.97 8.41
CA GLY A 83 -49.37 -6.04 7.71
C GLY A 83 -48.41 -6.72 8.67
N GLY A 84 -48.81 -7.86 9.24
CA GLY A 84 -48.06 -8.60 10.25
C GLY A 84 -46.63 -8.92 9.82
N GLY A 85 -45.68 -8.49 10.64
CA GLY A 85 -44.25 -8.75 10.43
C GLY A 85 -43.68 -9.57 11.58
N ILE A 86 -43.15 -10.75 11.26
CA ILE A 86 -41.77 -11.24 11.54
C ILE A 86 -41.27 -11.27 13.01
N LEU A 87 -41.98 -10.68 13.97
CA LEU A 87 -41.62 -10.63 15.40
C LEU A 87 -42.05 -11.86 16.19
N ASP A 88 -42.87 -12.75 15.61
CA ASP A 88 -43.36 -13.96 16.29
C ASP A 88 -42.46 -15.20 16.06
N GLN A 89 -41.43 -15.09 15.22
CA GLN A 89 -40.46 -16.18 14.99
C GLN A 89 -39.21 -16.11 15.88
N VAL A 90 -39.00 -15.02 16.63
CA VAL A 90 -37.79 -14.83 17.45
C VAL A 90 -37.88 -15.52 18.82
N GLN A 91 -39.07 -15.97 19.26
CA GLN A 91 -39.24 -16.58 20.58
C GLN A 91 -39.03 -18.11 20.63
N ARG A 92 -38.86 -18.81 19.49
CA ARG A 92 -38.76 -20.29 19.46
C ARG A 92 -37.37 -20.89 19.23
N SER A 93 -36.31 -20.09 19.13
CA SER A 93 -34.93 -20.60 18.90
C SER A 93 -34.04 -20.64 20.15
N ARG A 94 -34.59 -20.41 21.35
CA ARG A 94 -33.89 -20.64 22.62
C ARG A 94 -33.88 -22.12 22.98
N GLN A 95 -33.03 -22.90 22.30
CA GLN A 95 -32.32 -24.08 22.81
C GLN A 95 -31.70 -24.83 21.63
N ARG A 96 -30.45 -24.51 21.31
CA ARG A 96 -29.50 -25.45 20.70
C ARG A 96 -28.10 -24.90 20.98
N LYS A 97 -27.45 -25.45 22.01
CA LYS A 97 -25.99 -25.35 22.16
C LYS A 97 -25.39 -25.98 20.90
N LYS A 98 -24.84 -25.17 19.99
CA LYS A 98 -23.99 -25.63 18.89
C LYS A 98 -22.53 -25.49 19.33
N GLY A 99 -21.73 -26.48 18.95
CA GLY A 99 -20.32 -26.61 19.28
C GLY A 99 -19.48 -25.49 18.67
N PHE A 100 -18.27 -25.39 19.19
CA PHE A 100 -17.28 -24.35 18.92
C PHE A 100 -16.62 -24.60 17.54
N ASP A 101 -16.98 -23.82 16.52
CA ASP A 101 -16.37 -23.86 15.17
C ASP A 101 -15.34 -22.72 15.03
N LEU A 102 -14.12 -23.03 14.59
CA LEU A 102 -13.03 -22.04 14.46
C LEU A 102 -13.24 -21.03 13.33
N GLY A 103 -14.09 -21.32 12.34
CA GLY A 103 -14.48 -20.38 11.29
C GLY A 103 -15.46 -19.29 11.77
N ASP A 104 -16.22 -19.56 12.83
CA ASP A 104 -17.11 -18.57 13.45
C ASP A 104 -16.32 -17.54 14.29
N ILE A 105 -15.04 -17.79 14.61
CA ILE A 105 -14.21 -16.92 15.46
C ILE A 105 -13.90 -15.57 14.80
N ALA A 106 -13.77 -15.52 13.47
CA ALA A 106 -13.56 -14.25 12.75
C ALA A 106 -14.83 -13.37 12.74
N GLY A 107 -16.00 -14.00 12.56
CA GLY A 107 -17.29 -13.34 12.76
C GLY A 107 -17.52 -12.93 14.21
N ASP A 108 -17.12 -13.78 15.15
CA ASP A 108 -17.20 -13.57 16.60
C ASP A 108 -16.30 -12.41 17.05
N SER A 109 -15.13 -12.23 16.44
CA SER A 109 -14.23 -11.11 16.77
C SER A 109 -14.82 -9.75 16.39
N ILE A 110 -15.40 -9.64 15.18
CA ILE A 110 -16.11 -8.44 14.74
C ILE A 110 -17.37 -8.22 15.58
N GLN A 111 -18.17 -9.27 15.80
CA GLN A 111 -19.39 -9.18 16.59
C GLN A 111 -19.13 -8.84 18.06
N MET A 112 -18.06 -9.38 18.65
CA MET A 112 -17.62 -9.07 20.02
C MET A 112 -17.25 -7.59 20.12
N TYR A 113 -16.45 -7.08 19.17
CA TYR A 113 -16.11 -5.67 19.11
C TYR A 113 -17.34 -4.77 18.97
N LEU A 114 -18.25 -5.08 18.04
CA LEU A 114 -19.49 -4.34 17.84
C LEU A 114 -20.39 -4.34 19.08
N ARG A 115 -20.44 -5.48 19.80
CA ARG A 115 -21.19 -5.59 21.06
C ARG A 115 -20.57 -4.75 22.16
N GLU A 116 -19.24 -4.67 22.21
CA GLU A 116 -18.51 -3.89 23.23
C GLU A 116 -18.70 -2.39 23.04
N ILE A 117 -18.49 -1.87 21.82
CA ILE A 117 -18.74 -0.46 21.51
C ILE A 117 -20.23 -0.08 21.60
N GLY A 118 -21.12 -1.05 21.46
CA GLY A 118 -22.57 -0.87 21.59
C GLY A 118 -23.03 -0.62 23.03
N LYS A 119 -22.21 -0.94 24.04
CA LYS A 119 -22.54 -0.70 25.46
C LYS A 119 -22.44 0.78 25.85
N VAL A 120 -21.63 1.55 25.13
CA VAL A 120 -21.39 2.97 25.43
C VAL A 120 -22.48 3.82 24.80
N SER A 121 -23.08 4.69 25.61
CA SER A 121 -24.12 5.62 25.16
C SER A 121 -23.53 6.71 24.26
N LEU A 122 -24.34 7.17 23.30
CA LEU A 122 -24.00 8.30 22.45
C LEU A 122 -24.00 9.59 23.29
N LEU A 123 -23.03 10.47 23.02
CA LEU A 123 -22.94 11.77 23.69
C LEU A 123 -23.87 12.79 23.00
N SER A 124 -24.42 13.69 23.81
CA SER A 124 -25.05 14.92 23.33
C SER A 124 -24.01 16.00 23.06
N GLY A 125 -24.34 16.99 22.22
CA GLY A 125 -23.42 18.10 21.91
C GLY A 125 -23.00 18.91 23.15
N GLU A 126 -23.85 19.01 24.18
CA GLU A 126 -23.48 19.66 25.44
C GLU A 126 -22.48 18.83 26.24
N GLU A 127 -22.60 17.50 26.22
CA GLU A 127 -21.66 16.59 26.88
C GLU A 127 -20.32 16.54 26.17
N GLU A 128 -20.29 16.62 24.84
CA GLU A 128 -19.05 16.76 24.06
C GLU A 128 -18.27 17.99 24.50
N VAL A 129 -18.93 19.14 24.66
CA VAL A 129 -18.29 20.38 25.12
C VAL A 129 -17.81 20.26 26.57
N LYS A 130 -18.57 19.60 27.45
CA LYS A 130 -18.15 19.34 28.84
C LYS A 130 -16.89 18.47 28.90
N LEU A 131 -16.87 17.38 28.14
CA LEU A 131 -15.72 16.48 28.06
C LEU A 131 -14.51 17.17 27.41
N ALA A 132 -14.72 18.01 26.39
CA ALA A 132 -13.65 18.77 25.76
C ALA A 132 -13.01 19.81 26.71
N LYS A 133 -13.80 20.44 27.59
CA LYS A 133 -13.28 21.33 28.64
C LYS A 133 -12.46 20.58 29.68
N LEU A 134 -12.89 19.40 30.10
CA LEU A 134 -12.13 18.55 31.02
C LEU A 134 -10.84 18.02 30.38
N LYS A 135 -10.89 17.73 29.07
CA LYS A 135 -9.71 17.37 28.27
C LYS A 135 -8.69 18.51 28.22
N GLU A 136 -9.08 19.80 28.13
CA GLU A 136 -8.13 20.94 28.23
C GLU A 136 -7.39 20.97 29.59
N GLN A 137 -7.93 20.32 30.62
CA GLN A 137 -7.29 20.17 31.93
C GLN A 137 -6.43 18.89 32.02
N ASP A 138 -6.12 18.25 30.88
CA ASP A 138 -5.38 16.99 30.76
C ASP A 138 -6.00 15.82 31.54
N ASP A 139 -7.33 15.79 31.70
CA ASP A 139 -8.03 14.66 32.32
C ASP A 139 -8.04 13.41 31.40
N PRO A 140 -7.35 12.31 31.78
CA PRO A 140 -7.31 11.10 30.97
C PRO A 140 -8.66 10.38 30.88
N GLU A 141 -9.54 10.52 31.89
CA GLU A 141 -10.87 9.88 31.85
C GLU A 141 -11.78 10.57 30.84
N ALA A 142 -11.73 11.90 30.77
CA ALA A 142 -12.49 12.68 29.80
C ALA A 142 -12.09 12.32 28.36
N LYS A 143 -10.77 12.20 28.10
CA LYS A 143 -10.24 11.74 26.81
C LYS A 143 -10.78 10.34 26.47
N ARG A 144 -10.69 9.39 27.41
CA ARG A 144 -11.14 8.01 27.20
C ARG A 144 -12.63 7.92 26.89
N LYS A 145 -13.47 8.62 27.67
CA LYS A 145 -14.93 8.66 27.45
C LYS A 145 -15.30 9.26 26.09
N LEU A 146 -14.60 10.31 25.66
CA LEU A 146 -14.84 10.94 24.36
C LEU A 146 -14.48 9.98 23.20
N ILE A 147 -13.42 9.19 23.34
CA ILE A 147 -13.03 8.17 22.36
C ILE A 147 -14.06 7.04 22.31
N GLU A 148 -14.36 6.44 23.46
CA GLU A 148 -15.28 5.29 23.59
C GLU A 148 -16.66 5.58 22.99
N ALA A 149 -17.20 6.77 23.22
CA ALA A 149 -18.50 7.18 22.68
C ALA A 149 -18.52 7.31 21.15
N ASN A 150 -17.36 7.56 20.53
CA ASN A 150 -17.23 7.81 19.10
C ASN A 150 -16.67 6.61 18.31
N LEU A 151 -16.38 5.47 18.95
CA LEU A 151 -15.93 4.25 18.23
C LEU A 151 -16.95 3.76 17.19
N ARG A 152 -18.25 4.00 17.42
CA ARG A 152 -19.31 3.66 16.45
C ARG A 152 -19.22 4.48 15.16
N LEU A 153 -18.76 5.73 15.25
CA LEU A 153 -18.54 6.59 14.09
C LEU A 153 -17.46 5.99 13.18
N VAL A 154 -16.35 5.53 13.77
CA VAL A 154 -15.25 4.89 13.05
C VAL A 154 -15.74 3.69 12.23
N VAL A 155 -16.54 2.81 12.84
CA VAL A 155 -17.12 1.65 12.14
C VAL A 155 -17.99 2.08 10.97
N SER A 156 -18.81 3.12 11.13
CA SER A 156 -19.69 3.60 10.05
C SER A 156 -18.91 4.14 8.85
N ILE A 157 -17.75 4.77 9.09
CA ILE A 157 -16.85 5.26 8.04
C ILE A 157 -16.07 4.10 7.41
N ALA A 158 -15.46 3.23 8.23
CA ALA A 158 -14.66 2.09 7.76
C ALA A 158 -15.47 1.11 6.89
N LYS A 159 -16.76 0.94 7.18
CA LYS A 159 -17.68 0.13 6.36
C LYS A 159 -17.75 0.57 4.89
N LYS A 160 -17.50 1.85 4.57
CA LYS A 160 -17.47 2.33 3.18
C LYS A 160 -16.20 1.92 2.43
N PHE A 161 -15.17 1.48 3.16
CA PHE A 161 -13.88 1.09 2.58
C PHE A 161 -13.69 -0.43 2.49
N THR A 162 -14.70 -1.22 2.84
CA THR A 162 -14.69 -2.68 2.72
C THR A 162 -14.66 -3.14 1.26
N GLY A 163 -14.23 -4.39 1.04
CA GLY A 163 -14.07 -4.95 -0.31
C GLY A 163 -12.79 -4.50 -1.02
N ARG A 164 -11.90 -3.79 -0.32
CA ARG A 164 -10.50 -3.60 -0.71
C ARG A 164 -9.63 -4.62 0.03
N SER A 165 -8.33 -4.69 -0.28
CA SER A 165 -7.42 -5.75 0.18
C SER A 165 -7.19 -5.84 1.70
N LEU A 166 -7.57 -4.84 2.49
CA LEU A 166 -7.47 -4.88 3.96
C LEU A 166 -8.75 -5.39 4.63
N SER A 167 -8.58 -6.11 5.76
CA SER A 167 -9.71 -6.56 6.58
C SER A 167 -10.48 -5.38 7.18
N LEU A 168 -11.78 -5.56 7.41
CA LEU A 168 -12.59 -4.55 8.11
C LEU A 168 -12.04 -4.24 9.51
N LEU A 169 -11.52 -5.24 10.23
CA LEU A 169 -10.92 -5.00 11.54
C LEU A 169 -9.70 -4.08 11.45
N ASP A 170 -8.84 -4.30 10.46
CA ASP A 170 -7.65 -3.47 10.25
C ASP A 170 -8.05 -2.03 9.89
N LEU A 171 -9.03 -1.86 8.99
CA LEU A 171 -9.58 -0.55 8.66
C LEU A 171 -10.19 0.16 9.89
N ILE A 172 -10.86 -0.58 10.78
CA ILE A 172 -11.38 -0.03 12.04
C ILE A 172 -10.25 0.40 12.96
N GLN A 173 -9.19 -0.40 13.10
CA GLN A 173 -8.06 -0.04 13.98
C GLN A 173 -7.33 1.20 13.48
N GLU A 174 -7.09 1.30 12.17
CA GLU A 174 -6.47 2.47 11.57
C GLU A 174 -7.37 3.72 11.68
N GLY A 175 -8.68 3.52 11.52
CA GLY A 175 -9.67 4.55 11.80
C GLY A 175 -9.69 4.99 13.27
N ASN A 176 -9.48 4.07 14.22
CA ASN A 176 -9.36 4.41 15.64
C ASN A 176 -8.10 5.25 15.89
N VAL A 177 -6.97 4.96 15.22
CA VAL A 177 -5.76 5.82 15.25
C VAL A 177 -6.08 7.25 14.76
N GLY A 178 -6.86 7.38 13.68
CA GLY A 178 -7.37 8.68 13.22
C GLY A 178 -8.26 9.38 14.25
N LEU A 179 -9.16 8.63 14.90
CA LEU A 179 -10.03 9.16 15.96
C LEU A 179 -9.22 9.67 17.17
N PHE A 180 -8.17 8.96 17.59
CA PHE A 180 -7.31 9.41 18.69
C PHE A 180 -6.68 10.78 18.37
N ARG A 181 -6.16 10.96 17.14
CA ARG A 181 -5.61 12.25 16.67
C ARG A 181 -6.68 13.35 16.63
N ALA A 182 -7.89 13.01 16.18
CA ALA A 182 -9.02 13.94 16.18
C ALA A 182 -9.35 14.41 17.60
N VAL A 183 -9.40 13.50 18.57
CA VAL A 183 -9.68 13.84 19.97
C VAL A 183 -8.60 14.75 20.54
N GLU A 184 -7.32 14.52 20.22
CA GLU A 184 -6.21 15.36 20.68
C GLU A 184 -6.26 16.79 20.14
N LYS A 185 -6.63 16.97 18.87
CA LYS A 185 -6.63 18.28 18.20
C LYS A 185 -8.00 18.98 18.19
N PHE A 186 -9.04 18.34 18.71
CA PHE A 186 -10.38 18.94 18.74
C PHE A 186 -10.44 20.18 19.65
N ASP A 187 -11.00 21.26 19.10
CA ASP A 187 -11.31 22.52 19.78
C ASP A 187 -12.82 22.77 19.77
N TYR A 188 -13.42 22.84 20.96
CA TYR A 188 -14.86 23.05 21.12
C TYR A 188 -15.28 24.51 20.90
N ARG A 189 -14.34 25.48 20.93
CA ARG A 189 -14.64 26.92 20.80
C ARG A 189 -15.08 27.29 19.38
N LYS A 190 -14.71 26.46 18.40
CA LYS A 190 -15.07 26.62 16.98
C LYS A 190 -16.55 26.33 16.70
N GLY A 191 -17.31 25.76 17.65
CA GLY A 191 -18.76 25.62 17.55
C GLY A 191 -19.27 24.49 16.65
N TYR A 192 -18.37 23.73 16.01
CA TYR A 192 -18.71 22.55 15.22
C TYR A 192 -18.85 21.29 16.09
N LYS A 193 -19.71 20.36 15.66
CA LYS A 193 -19.86 19.05 16.31
C LYS A 193 -18.58 18.23 16.17
N PHE A 194 -18.26 17.42 17.19
CA PHE A 194 -17.07 16.57 17.16
C PHE A 194 -17.08 15.58 15.97
N SER A 195 -18.26 15.03 15.64
CA SER A 195 -18.40 14.07 14.53
C SER A 195 -18.00 14.64 13.16
N THR A 196 -18.29 15.92 12.89
CA THR A 196 -17.90 16.60 11.65
C THR A 196 -16.39 16.67 11.52
N TYR A 197 -15.70 17.05 12.61
CA TYR A 197 -14.24 17.13 12.65
C TYR A 197 -13.59 15.75 12.57
N ALA A 198 -14.04 14.80 13.40
CA ALA A 198 -13.48 13.46 13.49
C ALA A 198 -13.59 12.68 12.17
N THR A 199 -14.64 12.92 11.38
CA THR A 199 -14.83 12.24 10.09
C THR A 199 -13.64 12.44 9.15
N TRP A 200 -13.05 13.64 9.09
CA TRP A 200 -11.88 13.92 8.27
C TRP A 200 -10.65 13.13 8.70
N TRP A 201 -10.35 13.15 10.00
CA TRP A 201 -9.20 12.44 10.58
C TRP A 201 -9.31 10.93 10.45
N ILE A 202 -10.50 10.37 10.71
CA ILE A 202 -10.75 8.93 10.57
C ILE A 202 -10.57 8.52 9.11
N ARG A 203 -11.17 9.26 8.17
CA ARG A 203 -11.09 8.94 6.75
C ARG A 203 -9.66 9.05 6.23
N GLN A 204 -8.95 10.10 6.61
CA GLN A 204 -7.55 10.31 6.23
C GLN A 204 -6.66 9.17 6.73
N ALA A 205 -6.83 8.75 7.99
CA ALA A 205 -6.06 7.64 8.55
C ALA A 205 -6.33 6.33 7.79
N ILE A 206 -7.61 6.03 7.49
CA ILE A 206 -8.00 4.83 6.74
C ILE A 206 -7.43 4.88 5.31
N THR A 207 -7.61 5.98 4.59
CA THR A 207 -7.11 6.12 3.20
C THR A 207 -5.59 6.05 3.13
N ARG A 208 -4.88 6.64 4.11
CA ARG A 208 -3.44 6.57 4.21
C ARG A 208 -2.94 5.16 4.52
N SER A 209 -3.53 4.48 5.50
CA SER A 209 -3.16 3.09 5.81
C SER A 209 -3.45 2.16 4.63
N LEU A 210 -4.57 2.36 3.94
CA LEU A 210 -4.87 1.66 2.69
C LEU A 210 -3.76 1.91 1.65
N ALA A 211 -3.35 3.16 1.40
CA ALA A 211 -2.26 3.42 0.46
C ALA A 211 -0.93 2.76 0.88
N ASP A 212 -0.64 2.69 2.18
CA ASP A 212 0.63 2.21 2.71
C ASP A 212 0.72 0.67 2.83
N GLN A 213 -0.41 -0.01 3.10
CA GLN A 213 -0.46 -1.44 3.48
C GLN A 213 -1.28 -2.32 2.51
N SER A 214 -2.10 -1.75 1.62
CA SER A 214 -3.01 -2.54 0.76
C SER A 214 -2.32 -3.42 -0.28
N ARG A 215 -1.06 -3.15 -0.60
CA ARG A 215 -0.32 -3.80 -1.70
C ARG A 215 0.77 -4.71 -1.13
N THR A 216 0.93 -5.88 -1.74
CA THR A 216 2.02 -6.83 -1.44
C THR A 216 3.39 -6.18 -1.58
N ILE A 217 3.56 -5.38 -2.63
CA ILE A 217 4.74 -4.56 -2.86
C ILE A 217 4.36 -3.11 -2.50
N ARG A 218 5.01 -2.56 -1.48
CA ARG A 218 4.74 -1.21 -1.00
C ARG A 218 5.02 -0.17 -2.09
N ILE A 219 4.04 0.68 -2.36
CA ILE A 219 4.14 1.80 -3.30
C ILE A 219 4.08 3.12 -2.49
N PRO A 220 4.91 4.13 -2.79
CA PRO A 220 4.81 5.44 -2.14
C PRO A 220 3.45 6.12 -2.34
N VAL A 221 2.97 6.87 -1.33
CA VAL A 221 1.62 7.48 -1.33
C VAL A 221 1.32 8.34 -2.58
N HIS A 222 2.26 9.19 -3.00
CA HIS A 222 2.09 10.04 -4.18
C HIS A 222 1.90 9.24 -5.49
N MET A 223 2.48 8.02 -5.56
CA MET A 223 2.26 7.13 -6.70
C MET A 223 0.87 6.49 -6.62
N VAL A 224 0.38 6.12 -5.44
CA VAL A 224 -0.99 5.62 -5.25
C VAL A 224 -2.03 6.67 -5.65
N GLU A 225 -1.83 7.94 -5.29
CA GLU A 225 -2.68 9.06 -5.73
C GLU A 225 -2.68 9.20 -7.26
N THR A 226 -1.51 9.09 -7.88
CA THR A 226 -1.36 9.16 -9.33
C THR A 226 -2.05 7.99 -10.03
N ILE A 227 -1.97 6.78 -9.46
CA ILE A 227 -2.67 5.59 -9.95
C ILE A 227 -4.19 5.77 -9.82
N ASN A 228 -4.69 6.27 -8.69
CA ASN A 228 -6.12 6.52 -8.51
C ASN A 228 -6.66 7.55 -9.52
N LYS A 229 -5.88 8.62 -9.78
CA LYS A 229 -6.18 9.58 -10.87
C LYS A 229 -6.22 8.91 -12.23
N PHE A 230 -5.21 8.09 -12.53
CA PHE A 230 -5.15 7.32 -13.76
C PHE A 230 -6.40 6.44 -13.93
N THR A 231 -6.78 5.65 -12.92
CA THR A 231 -7.98 4.79 -12.96
C THR A 231 -9.26 5.61 -13.08
N GLN A 232 -9.34 6.79 -12.47
CA GLN A 232 -10.51 7.67 -12.60
C GLN A 232 -10.66 8.22 -14.02
N ILE A 233 -9.56 8.68 -14.62
CA ILE A 233 -9.52 9.21 -15.99
C ILE A 233 -9.77 8.09 -17.00
N GLU A 234 -9.15 6.94 -16.82
CA GLU A 234 -9.37 5.74 -17.62
C GLU A 234 -10.86 5.37 -17.65
N ARG A 235 -11.53 5.29 -16.50
CA ARG A 235 -12.98 5.04 -16.43
C ARG A 235 -13.81 6.12 -17.13
N SER A 236 -13.43 7.39 -16.98
CA SER A 236 -14.11 8.51 -17.66
C SER A 236 -13.96 8.41 -19.18
N LEU A 237 -12.76 8.08 -19.68
CA LEU A 237 -12.48 7.93 -21.09
C LEU A 237 -13.18 6.70 -21.68
N ILE A 238 -13.23 5.58 -20.95
CA ILE A 238 -14.02 4.39 -21.36
C ILE A 238 -15.48 4.77 -21.58
N GLN A 239 -16.05 5.59 -20.70
CA GLN A 239 -17.45 6.04 -20.83
C GLN A 239 -17.66 6.97 -22.03
N ILE A 240 -16.72 7.87 -22.31
CA ILE A 240 -16.82 8.84 -23.42
C ILE A 240 -16.56 8.17 -24.78
N LEU A 241 -15.55 7.31 -24.85
CA LEU A 241 -15.07 6.68 -26.09
C LEU A 241 -15.82 5.39 -26.42
N GLY A 242 -16.42 4.73 -25.42
CA GLY A 242 -17.05 3.41 -25.58
C GLY A 242 -16.06 2.29 -25.90
N ARG A 243 -14.75 2.52 -25.72
CA ARG A 243 -13.65 1.57 -25.90
C ARG A 243 -12.55 1.82 -24.87
N GLU A 244 -11.61 0.89 -24.75
CA GLU A 244 -10.40 1.13 -23.95
C GLU A 244 -9.58 2.30 -24.54
N PRO A 245 -9.15 3.25 -23.69
CA PRO A 245 -8.37 4.40 -24.12
C PRO A 245 -6.93 4.00 -24.44
N LEU A 246 -6.34 4.66 -25.44
CA LEU A 246 -4.93 4.49 -25.74
C LEU A 246 -4.07 5.24 -24.69
N PRO A 247 -2.85 4.77 -24.38
CA PRO A 247 -1.96 5.46 -23.45
C PRO A 247 -1.70 6.92 -23.82
N GLU A 248 -1.69 7.24 -25.12
CA GLU A 248 -1.54 8.61 -25.65
C GLU A 248 -2.73 9.52 -25.30
N GLU A 249 -3.96 8.99 -25.33
CA GLU A 249 -5.18 9.71 -24.96
C GLU A 249 -5.20 10.02 -23.47
N ILE A 250 -4.79 9.04 -22.65
CA ILE A 250 -4.66 9.21 -21.19
C ILE A 250 -3.56 10.23 -20.88
N SER A 251 -2.44 10.18 -21.60
CA SER A 251 -1.32 11.12 -21.44
C SER A 251 -1.74 12.57 -21.68
N ALA A 252 -2.55 12.80 -22.72
CA ALA A 252 -3.10 14.12 -23.05
C ALA A 252 -4.05 14.62 -21.96
N GLU A 253 -4.94 13.77 -21.44
CA GLU A 253 -5.89 14.12 -20.39
C GLU A 253 -5.22 14.36 -19.03
N MET A 254 -4.23 13.53 -18.69
CA MET A 254 -3.45 13.67 -17.45
C MET A 254 -2.40 14.79 -17.50
N ASN A 255 -2.09 15.32 -18.69
CA ASN A 255 -1.00 16.26 -18.95
C ASN A 255 0.36 15.74 -18.43
N LEU A 256 0.62 14.45 -18.64
CA LEU A 256 1.87 13.78 -18.31
C LEU A 256 2.59 13.33 -19.59
N ALA A 257 3.87 12.97 -19.46
CA ALA A 257 4.61 12.35 -20.56
C ALA A 257 4.18 10.90 -20.77
N LEU A 258 4.17 10.43 -22.02
CA LEU A 258 3.75 9.07 -22.39
C LEU A 258 4.52 8.00 -21.61
N ASP A 259 5.84 8.15 -21.47
CA ASP A 259 6.70 7.22 -20.72
C ASP A 259 6.28 7.07 -19.26
N LYS A 260 5.81 8.16 -18.64
CA LYS A 260 5.32 8.13 -17.26
C LYS A 260 4.01 7.36 -17.16
N VAL A 261 3.10 7.53 -18.12
CA VAL A 261 1.83 6.78 -18.16
C VAL A 261 2.10 5.28 -18.33
N LEU A 262 3.01 4.90 -19.25
CA LEU A 262 3.42 3.52 -19.42
C LEU A 262 4.05 2.93 -18.14
N HIS A 263 4.82 3.74 -17.41
CA HIS A 263 5.36 3.33 -16.11
C HIS A 263 4.27 3.15 -15.06
N ILE A 264 3.28 4.04 -15.00
CA ILE A 264 2.12 3.91 -14.10
C ILE A 264 1.36 2.62 -14.39
N ILE A 265 1.11 2.30 -15.67
CA ILE A 265 0.44 1.06 -16.08
C ILE A 265 1.19 -0.17 -15.57
N LYS A 266 2.52 -0.17 -15.65
CA LYS A 266 3.36 -1.26 -15.11
C LYS A 266 3.25 -1.37 -13.59
N ILE A 267 3.29 -0.25 -12.88
CA ILE A 267 3.21 -0.23 -11.40
C ILE A 267 1.80 -0.61 -10.91
N SER A 268 0.75 -0.28 -11.68
CA SER A 268 -0.63 -0.57 -11.28
C SER A 268 -1.03 -2.05 -11.40
N GLN A 269 -0.16 -2.91 -11.95
CA GLN A 269 -0.42 -4.34 -12.07
C GLN A 269 -0.45 -5.01 -10.68
N ASP A 270 -1.47 -5.84 -10.44
CA ASP A 270 -1.58 -6.62 -9.22
C ASP A 270 -0.71 -7.89 -9.28
N THR A 271 -0.21 -8.32 -8.12
CA THR A 271 0.57 -9.56 -8.00
C THR A 271 -0.34 -10.78 -8.06
N VAL A 272 0.04 -11.79 -8.84
CA VAL A 272 -0.66 -13.09 -8.91
C VAL A 272 0.06 -14.11 -8.01
N SER A 273 -0.69 -15.04 -7.43
CA SER A 273 -0.13 -16.12 -6.62
C SER A 273 0.47 -17.20 -7.52
N LEU A 274 1.63 -17.74 -7.12
CA LEU A 274 2.22 -18.90 -7.80
C LEU A 274 1.42 -20.19 -7.59
N GLU A 275 0.68 -20.25 -6.49
CA GLU A 275 -0.21 -21.37 -6.14
C GLU A 275 -1.56 -21.32 -6.90
N THR A 276 -1.77 -20.32 -7.75
CA THR A 276 -2.97 -20.27 -8.58
C THR A 276 -2.93 -21.44 -9.56
N SER A 277 -3.93 -22.33 -9.48
CA SER A 277 -4.10 -23.45 -10.41
C SER A 277 -4.28 -22.91 -11.83
N VAL A 278 -3.62 -23.56 -12.79
CA VAL A 278 -3.63 -23.21 -14.21
C VAL A 278 -4.19 -24.40 -15.00
N GLY A 279 -5.36 -24.24 -15.62
CA GLY A 279 -6.01 -25.27 -16.44
C GLY A 279 -7.48 -25.49 -16.07
N ASP A 280 -8.24 -26.13 -16.97
CA ASP A 280 -9.69 -26.39 -16.83
C ASP A 280 -9.99 -27.89 -16.66
N ASP A 281 -8.96 -28.75 -16.64
CA ASP A 281 -9.09 -30.21 -16.70
C ASP A 281 -8.78 -30.90 -15.36
N ASP A 282 -9.58 -31.92 -15.04
CA ASP A 282 -9.57 -32.80 -13.86
C ASP A 282 -8.29 -33.66 -13.68
N SER A 283 -7.15 -33.24 -14.23
CA SER A 283 -5.86 -33.93 -14.16
C SER A 283 -4.83 -33.09 -13.43
N GLU A 284 -4.53 -33.48 -12.18
CA GLU A 284 -3.43 -33.06 -11.30
C GLU A 284 -3.16 -31.54 -11.22
N ASP A 285 -3.47 -30.95 -10.06
CA ASP A 285 -3.35 -29.53 -9.65
C ASP A 285 -2.05 -28.83 -10.11
N SER A 286 -1.95 -28.49 -11.40
CA SER A 286 -0.80 -27.79 -11.96
C SER A 286 -0.86 -26.33 -11.53
N THR A 287 0.15 -25.88 -10.80
CA THR A 287 0.21 -24.51 -10.30
C THR A 287 0.96 -23.61 -11.27
N LEU A 288 0.71 -22.30 -11.23
CA LEU A 288 1.47 -21.33 -12.01
C LEU A 288 2.98 -21.42 -11.74
N GLY A 289 3.36 -21.76 -10.51
CA GLY A 289 4.75 -21.95 -10.11
C GLY A 289 5.50 -23.03 -10.89
N ASP A 290 4.81 -24.09 -11.29
CA ASP A 290 5.41 -25.22 -12.02
C ASP A 290 5.90 -24.84 -13.43
N PHE A 291 5.40 -23.73 -13.98
CA PHE A 291 5.75 -23.24 -15.31
C PHE A 291 6.89 -22.21 -15.32
N ILE A 292 7.41 -21.81 -14.15
CA ILE A 292 8.44 -20.78 -14.05
C ILE A 292 9.82 -21.43 -14.13
N GLU A 293 10.56 -21.13 -15.19
CA GLU A 293 11.95 -21.54 -15.35
C GLU A 293 12.86 -20.87 -14.31
N ASP A 294 13.67 -21.68 -13.61
CA ASP A 294 14.73 -21.15 -12.74
C ASP A 294 16.02 -20.88 -13.51
N VAL A 295 16.20 -19.62 -13.91
CA VAL A 295 17.38 -19.13 -14.64
C VAL A 295 18.66 -19.14 -13.79
N LYS A 296 18.55 -19.22 -12.44
CA LYS A 296 19.74 -19.19 -11.56
C LYS A 296 20.41 -20.55 -11.44
N THR A 297 19.66 -21.62 -11.66
CA THR A 297 20.20 -22.98 -11.54
C THR A 297 21.02 -23.32 -12.79
N ILE A 298 22.32 -23.56 -12.57
CA ILE A 298 23.25 -23.97 -13.63
C ILE A 298 22.89 -25.40 -14.05
N GLY A 299 22.69 -25.61 -15.35
CA GLY A 299 22.35 -26.93 -15.88
C GLY A 299 23.47 -27.96 -15.63
N PRO A 300 23.14 -29.27 -15.48
CA PRO A 300 24.15 -30.32 -15.25
C PRO A 300 25.26 -30.36 -16.30
N SER A 301 24.95 -30.03 -17.56
CA SER A 301 25.92 -29.93 -18.66
C SER A 301 26.94 -28.82 -18.42
N GLN A 302 26.49 -27.64 -17.96
CA GLN A 302 27.36 -26.52 -17.66
C GLN A 302 28.24 -26.81 -16.43
N VAL A 303 27.70 -27.48 -15.40
CA VAL A 303 28.48 -27.94 -14.24
C VAL A 303 29.58 -28.92 -14.67
N ALA A 304 29.24 -29.91 -15.50
CA ALA A 304 30.20 -30.85 -16.05
C ALA A 304 31.26 -30.13 -16.91
N GLY A 305 30.85 -29.17 -17.74
CA GLY A 305 31.77 -28.36 -18.54
C GLY A 305 32.75 -27.55 -17.69
N LEU A 306 32.27 -26.89 -16.63
CA LEU A 306 33.13 -26.17 -15.68
C LEU A 306 34.12 -27.10 -14.96
N GLN A 307 33.68 -28.32 -14.63
CA GLN A 307 34.57 -29.32 -14.02
C GLN A 307 35.66 -29.78 -14.99
N ILE A 308 35.31 -30.07 -16.24
CA ILE A 308 36.28 -30.46 -17.28
C ILE A 308 37.24 -29.30 -17.57
N LEU A 309 36.74 -28.07 -17.68
CA LEU A 309 37.55 -26.87 -17.83
C LEU A 309 38.55 -26.72 -16.68
N ARG A 310 38.09 -26.93 -15.42
CA ARG A 310 38.98 -26.89 -14.25
C ARG A 310 40.08 -27.94 -14.34
N ASP A 311 39.76 -29.15 -14.79
CA ASP A 311 40.73 -30.23 -14.93
C ASP A 311 41.76 -29.93 -16.04
N HIS A 312 41.33 -29.35 -17.17
CA HIS A 312 42.24 -28.88 -18.23
C HIS A 312 43.13 -27.71 -17.80
N VAL A 313 42.58 -26.74 -17.06
CA VAL A 313 43.38 -25.64 -16.48
C VAL A 313 44.42 -26.20 -15.51
N ARG A 314 44.06 -27.22 -14.71
CA ARG A 314 45.00 -27.88 -13.81
C ARG A 314 46.10 -28.65 -14.58
N GLU A 315 45.75 -29.34 -15.66
CA GLU A 315 46.71 -30.00 -16.57
C GLU A 315 47.68 -28.99 -17.21
N ALA A 316 47.19 -27.81 -17.61
CA ALA A 316 48.02 -26.73 -18.16
C ALA A 316 49.04 -26.19 -17.13
N ILE A 317 48.62 -26.08 -15.88
CA ILE A 317 49.43 -25.52 -14.79
C ILE A 317 50.48 -26.53 -14.29
N THR A 318 50.16 -27.82 -14.21
CA THR A 318 51.13 -28.85 -13.79
C THR A 318 52.26 -29.05 -14.80
N ALA A 319 52.06 -28.66 -16.06
CA ALA A 319 53.08 -28.67 -17.10
C ALA A 319 54.14 -27.56 -16.96
N LEU A 320 53.89 -26.56 -16.10
CA LEU A 320 54.81 -25.45 -15.83
C LEU A 320 55.83 -25.82 -14.72
N PRO A 321 56.97 -25.10 -14.64
CA PRO A 321 57.89 -25.23 -13.52
C PRO A 321 57.21 -24.97 -12.17
N PRO A 322 57.56 -25.68 -11.08
CA PRO A 322 56.88 -25.57 -9.78
C PRO A 322 56.78 -24.15 -9.22
N ARG A 323 57.78 -23.31 -9.52
CA ARG A 323 57.81 -21.90 -9.10
C ARG A 323 56.80 -21.05 -9.87
N GLU A 324 56.61 -21.30 -11.16
CA GLU A 324 55.65 -20.58 -12.02
C GLU A 324 54.21 -21.02 -11.70
N GLN A 325 54.01 -22.32 -11.47
CA GLN A 325 52.74 -22.88 -10.99
C GLN A 325 52.25 -22.20 -9.72
N LYS A 326 53.08 -22.13 -8.67
CA LYS A 326 52.66 -21.55 -7.38
C LYS A 326 52.37 -20.05 -7.47
N ILE A 327 53.06 -19.32 -8.35
CA ILE A 327 52.78 -17.91 -8.64
C ILE A 327 51.39 -17.76 -9.28
N LEU A 328 51.05 -18.59 -10.28
CA LEU A 328 49.74 -18.54 -10.94
C LEU A 328 48.59 -18.98 -10.01
N GLU A 329 48.80 -20.02 -9.22
CA GLU A 329 47.81 -20.50 -8.24
C GLU A 329 47.41 -19.42 -7.24
N MET A 330 48.39 -18.67 -6.70
CA MET A 330 48.13 -17.58 -5.75
C MET A 330 47.64 -16.30 -6.42
N ARG A 331 48.13 -16.00 -7.64
CA ARG A 331 47.69 -14.82 -8.39
C ARG A 331 46.22 -14.91 -8.77
N PHE A 332 45.79 -16.06 -9.28
CA PHE A 332 44.42 -16.28 -9.76
C PHE A 332 43.51 -16.96 -8.72
N GLY A 333 44.05 -17.34 -7.55
CA GLY A 333 43.26 -17.96 -6.48
C GLY A 333 42.69 -19.33 -6.84
N LEU A 334 43.44 -20.14 -7.60
CA LEU A 334 42.94 -21.40 -8.15
C LEU A 334 42.75 -22.51 -7.11
N VAL A 335 43.37 -22.37 -5.94
CA VAL A 335 43.25 -23.30 -4.81
C VAL A 335 42.33 -22.75 -3.72
N ASP A 336 42.57 -21.51 -3.31
CA ASP A 336 41.91 -20.90 -2.15
C ASP A 336 40.73 -19.97 -2.52
N GLY A 337 40.49 -19.75 -3.82
CA GLY A 337 39.44 -18.84 -4.32
C GLY A 337 39.74 -17.35 -4.16
N VAL A 338 40.90 -17.00 -3.56
CA VAL A 338 41.32 -15.62 -3.30
C VAL A 338 42.47 -15.25 -4.23
N SER A 339 42.30 -14.17 -4.99
CA SER A 339 43.35 -13.65 -5.87
C SER A 339 44.26 -12.67 -5.11
N HIS A 340 45.57 -12.88 -5.20
CA HIS A 340 46.57 -12.02 -4.56
C HIS A 340 47.13 -10.98 -5.52
N THR A 341 47.51 -9.81 -5.00
CA THR A 341 48.16 -8.76 -5.81
C THR A 341 49.60 -9.14 -6.19
N LEU A 342 50.14 -8.58 -7.28
CA LEU A 342 51.55 -8.85 -7.68
C LEU A 342 52.57 -8.48 -6.60
N GLU A 343 52.20 -7.55 -5.72
CA GLU A 343 53.04 -7.10 -4.60
C GLU A 343 52.99 -8.08 -3.43
N GLU A 344 51.80 -8.59 -3.07
CA GLU A 344 51.62 -9.64 -2.07
C GLU A 344 52.34 -10.94 -2.45
N VAL A 345 52.15 -11.40 -3.70
CA VAL A 345 52.86 -12.58 -4.21
C VAL A 345 54.37 -12.29 -4.25
N GLY A 346 54.77 -11.04 -4.52
CA GLY A 346 56.18 -10.57 -4.53
C GLY A 346 56.84 -10.74 -3.17
N GLN A 347 56.11 -10.35 -2.13
CA GLN A 347 56.55 -10.42 -0.74
C GLN A 347 56.74 -11.88 -0.29
N GLU A 348 55.86 -12.79 -0.69
CA GLU A 348 55.94 -14.22 -0.33
C GLU A 348 57.13 -14.93 -1.00
N PHE A 349 57.42 -14.62 -2.27
CA PHE A 349 58.55 -15.22 -3.00
C PHE A 349 59.87 -14.45 -2.85
N GLY A 350 59.90 -13.34 -2.12
CA GLY A 350 61.08 -12.49 -1.94
C GLY A 350 61.57 -11.84 -3.24
N VAL A 351 60.66 -11.47 -4.15
CA VAL A 351 60.97 -10.87 -5.45
C VAL A 351 60.19 -9.58 -5.68
N THR A 352 60.72 -8.71 -6.55
CA THR A 352 60.03 -7.46 -6.89
C THR A 352 58.73 -7.73 -7.66
N ARG A 353 57.74 -6.84 -7.50
CA ARG A 353 56.49 -6.84 -8.27
C ARG A 353 56.71 -7.04 -9.78
N GLU A 354 57.67 -6.32 -10.35
CA GLU A 354 57.95 -6.38 -11.79
C GLU A 354 58.51 -7.74 -12.20
N ARG A 355 59.26 -8.40 -11.31
CA ARG A 355 59.77 -9.74 -11.58
C ARG A 355 58.65 -10.78 -11.62
N ILE A 356 57.63 -10.66 -10.77
CA ILE A 356 56.45 -11.54 -10.83
C ILE A 356 55.67 -11.32 -12.11
N ARG A 357 55.47 -10.07 -12.53
CA ARG A 357 54.81 -9.74 -13.80
C ARG A 357 55.52 -10.40 -15.00
N GLN A 358 56.85 -10.40 -15.01
CA GLN A 358 57.64 -11.08 -16.05
C GLN A 358 57.45 -12.59 -16.03
N ILE A 359 57.43 -13.21 -14.84
CA ILE A 359 57.24 -14.65 -14.69
C ILE A 359 55.83 -15.06 -15.10
N GLU A 360 54.81 -14.28 -14.72
CA GLU A 360 53.42 -14.46 -15.15
C GLU A 360 53.30 -14.41 -16.67
N ALA A 361 53.84 -13.36 -17.31
CA ALA A 361 53.81 -13.22 -18.77
C ALA A 361 54.52 -14.38 -19.47
N LYS A 362 55.65 -14.84 -18.94
CA LYS A 362 56.40 -15.98 -19.47
C LYS A 362 55.62 -17.29 -19.30
N ALA A 363 54.98 -17.51 -18.16
CA ALA A 363 54.20 -18.70 -17.89
C ALA A 363 52.97 -18.77 -18.80
N LEU A 364 52.26 -17.64 -18.97
CA LEU A 364 51.13 -17.54 -19.91
C LEU A 364 51.57 -17.75 -21.35
N GLN A 365 52.72 -17.22 -21.77
CA GLN A 365 53.27 -17.47 -23.09
C GLN A 365 53.61 -18.96 -23.29
N THR A 366 54.19 -19.60 -22.27
CA THR A 366 54.52 -21.04 -22.31
C THR A 366 53.27 -21.92 -22.41
N ILE A 367 52.17 -21.53 -21.75
CA ILE A 367 50.86 -22.19 -21.93
C ILE A 367 50.35 -21.98 -23.35
N LYS A 368 50.46 -20.76 -23.88
CA LYS A 368 49.99 -20.40 -25.23
C LYS A 368 50.75 -21.09 -26.35
N ASP A 369 52.06 -21.30 -26.18
CA ASP A 369 52.91 -21.97 -27.17
C ASP A 369 52.63 -23.48 -27.27
N ARG A 370 51.84 -24.05 -26.34
CA ARG A 370 51.39 -25.45 -26.38
C ARG A 370 50.01 -25.54 -27.03
N GLU A 371 50.01 -25.72 -28.34
CA GLU A 371 48.79 -25.83 -29.17
C GLU A 371 47.83 -26.91 -28.65
N GLU A 372 48.32 -28.09 -28.22
CA GLU A 372 47.48 -29.19 -27.72
C GLU A 372 46.64 -28.85 -26.48
N ILE A 373 47.13 -27.95 -25.62
CA ILE A 373 46.42 -27.52 -24.40
C ILE A 373 45.49 -26.35 -24.73
N MET A 374 45.93 -25.45 -25.62
CA MET A 374 45.10 -24.34 -26.08
C MET A 374 43.90 -24.81 -26.88
N ASP A 375 44.02 -25.84 -27.72
CA ASP A 375 42.89 -26.40 -28.47
C ASP A 375 41.81 -26.95 -27.53
N LYS A 376 42.21 -27.68 -26.49
CA LYS A 376 41.29 -28.19 -25.45
C LYS A 376 40.63 -27.07 -24.64
N LEU A 377 41.32 -25.95 -24.44
CA LEU A 377 40.80 -24.78 -23.71
C LEU A 377 39.91 -23.90 -24.59
N ASN A 378 40.13 -23.86 -25.90
CA ASN A 378 39.34 -23.06 -26.85
C ASN A 378 37.92 -23.62 -27.05
N ASP A 379 37.70 -24.89 -26.74
CA ASP A 379 36.39 -25.55 -26.81
C ASP A 379 35.42 -25.13 -25.67
N TYR A 380 35.92 -24.43 -24.64
CA TYR A 380 35.19 -23.96 -23.45
C TYR A 380 35.23 -22.43 -23.33
#